data_AF-A0AAV7J3Y5-F1
#
_entry.id   AF-A0AAV7J3Y5-F1
#
_cell.length_a   1.000
_cell.length_b   1.000
_cell.length_c   1.000
_cell.angle_alpha   90.00
_cell.angle_beta   90.00
_cell.angle_gamma   90.00
#
_symmetry.space_group_name_H-M   'P 1'
#
loop_
_entity.id
_entity.type
_entity.pdbx_description
1 polymer ?
#
loop_
_entity_poly.entity_id
_entity_poly.type
_entity_poly.pdbx_seq_one_letter_code
_entity_poly.pdbx_strand_id
1 'polypeptide(L)'
;MSNKNLIFSLTYNLRKRLLEFCFSDHLNPLVITEDLYDKINDIPWEIVEPPTIILDKNFISKKIQVFNSRHASYVLSDSGSIHKLRTLFDNLKSTTTWSVESYFFIVDAKNFCENAHEVLKLLWKMDLLSSFYLCRKSDSGDLIIYNYNPFTNYTLYPWRNAETTSQEIAEKGTLFYQHFDNDRKVCHNIIFDKTKTLGDHKVKTTTMF
;
A
#
# COMPACT_ATOMS: atom_id res chain seq x y z
N MET A 1 -14.14 29.84 7.80
CA MET A 1 -13.12 28.77 7.81
C MET A 1 -13.54 27.71 6.80
N SER A 2 -12.70 27.43 5.81
CA SER A 2 -13.09 26.75 4.56
C SER A 2 -13.20 25.22 4.71
N ASN A 3 -14.25 24.65 4.09
CA ASN A 3 -14.60 23.23 4.01
C ASN A 3 -13.43 22.31 3.56
N LYS A 4 -12.43 22.88 2.89
CA LYS A 4 -11.18 22.19 2.48
C LYS A 4 -10.33 21.71 3.66
N ASN A 5 -10.28 22.45 4.77
CA ASN A 5 -9.48 22.08 5.95
C ASN A 5 -10.10 20.90 6.72
N LEU A 6 -11.43 20.79 6.71
CA LEU A 6 -12.16 19.69 7.36
C LEU A 6 -11.96 18.36 6.60
N ILE A 7 -12.06 18.41 5.27
CA ILE A 7 -11.79 17.26 4.38
C ILE A 7 -10.32 16.84 4.46
N PHE A 8 -9.39 17.81 4.55
CA PHE A 8 -7.96 17.54 4.79
C PHE A 8 -7.75 16.75 6.08
N SER A 9 -8.29 17.22 7.21
CA SER A 9 -8.19 16.57 8.53
C SER A 9 -8.77 15.14 8.58
N LEU A 10 -9.91 14.90 7.93
CA LEU A 10 -10.57 13.58 7.93
C LEU A 10 -9.73 12.47 7.27
N THR A 11 -8.97 12.79 6.23
CA THR A 11 -8.19 11.77 5.50
C THR A 11 -6.87 11.43 6.18
N TYR A 12 -6.30 12.34 6.97
CA TYR A 12 -5.12 12.01 7.79
C TYR A 12 -5.50 11.13 8.97
N ASN A 13 -6.66 11.37 9.59
CA ASN A 13 -7.22 10.46 10.60
C ASN A 13 -7.45 9.05 10.04
N LEU A 14 -7.98 8.91 8.81
CA LEU A 14 -8.19 7.60 8.18
C LEU A 14 -6.86 6.90 7.80
N ARG A 15 -5.86 7.65 7.33
CA ARG A 15 -4.52 7.13 7.04
C ARG A 15 -3.80 6.68 8.30
N LYS A 16 -3.91 7.43 9.39
CA LYS A 16 -3.38 7.04 10.69
C LYS A 16 -4.08 5.79 11.24
N ARG A 17 -5.40 5.72 11.13
CA ARG A 17 -6.16 4.53 11.58
C ARG A 17 -5.83 3.28 10.81
N LEU A 18 -5.53 3.39 9.50
CA LEU A 18 -4.95 2.27 8.77
C LEU A 18 -3.62 1.84 9.39
N LEU A 19 -2.75 2.79 9.77
CA LEU A 19 -1.50 2.46 10.43
C LEU A 19 -1.71 1.80 11.80
N GLU A 20 -2.61 2.35 12.61
CA GLU A 20 -2.96 1.85 13.94
C GLU A 20 -3.64 0.48 13.88
N PHE A 21 -4.50 0.22 12.90
CA PHE A 21 -5.22 -1.04 12.83
C PHE A 21 -4.41 -2.14 12.14
N CYS A 22 -3.58 -1.79 11.15
CA CYS A 22 -2.92 -2.80 10.31
C CYS A 22 -1.49 -3.09 10.75
N PHE A 23 -0.85 -2.21 11.52
CA PHE A 23 0.57 -2.31 11.90
C PHE A 23 0.83 -2.17 13.40
N SER A 24 -0.20 -2.35 14.23
CA SER A 24 -0.09 -2.32 15.70
C SER A 24 0.40 -3.64 16.31
N ASP A 25 0.92 -4.58 15.52
CA ASP A 25 1.53 -5.79 16.10
C ASP A 25 2.82 -5.48 16.88
N HIS A 26 3.40 -4.29 16.68
CA HIS A 26 4.65 -3.78 17.27
C HIS A 26 5.90 -4.63 16.94
N LEU A 27 5.76 -5.69 16.16
CA LEU A 27 6.84 -6.62 15.83
C LEU A 27 7.59 -6.19 14.58
N ASN A 28 6.92 -5.48 13.68
CA ASN A 28 7.46 -5.07 12.39
C ASN A 28 7.67 -3.55 12.33
N PRO A 29 8.83 -3.07 11.85
CA PRO A 29 9.06 -1.64 11.71
C PRO A 29 8.17 -1.05 10.61
N LEU A 30 7.74 0.18 10.82
CA LEU A 30 7.02 1.00 9.85
C LEU A 30 8.04 1.84 9.06
N VAL A 31 8.10 1.65 7.75
CA VAL A 31 8.88 2.49 6.84
C VAL A 31 7.93 3.49 6.19
N ILE A 32 8.19 4.79 6.35
CA ILE A 32 7.27 5.85 5.92
C ILE A 32 8.01 7.02 5.27
N THR A 33 7.44 7.63 4.23
CA THR A 33 8.02 8.85 3.64
C THR A 33 7.82 10.06 4.55
N GLU A 34 8.82 10.94 4.62
CA GLU A 34 8.84 12.15 5.46
C GLU A 34 7.56 12.98 5.34
N ASP A 35 7.07 13.20 4.11
CA ASP A 35 5.89 14.01 3.83
C ASP A 35 4.56 13.41 4.36
N LEU A 36 4.53 12.10 4.63
CA LEU A 36 3.41 11.44 5.29
C LEU A 36 3.61 11.45 6.81
N TYR A 37 4.83 11.19 7.27
CA TYR A 37 5.17 11.18 8.69
C TYR A 37 4.82 12.51 9.37
N ASP A 38 5.26 13.63 8.79
CA ASP A 38 5.01 14.98 9.33
C ASP A 38 3.52 15.25 9.56
N LYS A 39 2.65 14.65 8.74
CA LYS A 39 1.19 14.85 8.80
C LYS A 39 0.49 13.90 9.77
N ILE A 40 1.15 12.82 10.16
CA ILE A 40 0.63 11.82 11.11
C ILE A 40 1.11 12.14 12.53
N ASN A 41 2.34 12.65 12.67
CA ASN A 41 2.98 12.94 13.95
C ASN A 41 2.24 14.01 14.78
N ASP A 42 1.49 14.90 14.13
CA ASP A 42 0.65 15.90 14.80
C ASP A 42 -0.55 15.30 15.56
N ILE A 43 -0.84 14.02 15.36
CA ILE A 43 -1.94 13.30 16.01
C ILE A 43 -1.32 12.36 17.06
N PRO A 44 -1.73 12.39 18.34
CA PRO A 44 -1.26 11.44 19.36
C PRO A 44 -1.65 10.00 19.00
N TRP A 45 -0.71 9.04 19.06
CA TRP A 45 -1.02 7.61 18.87
C TRP A 45 -1.97 7.14 19.98
N GLU A 46 -3.08 6.50 19.61
CA GLU A 46 -4.00 5.90 20.60
C GLU A 46 -3.41 4.62 21.22
N ILE A 47 -2.36 4.06 20.60
CA ILE A 47 -1.65 2.82 20.95
C ILE A 47 -0.13 3.10 21.02
N VAL A 48 0.70 2.10 21.31
CA VAL A 48 2.16 2.18 21.24
C VAL A 48 2.63 2.38 19.79
N GLU A 49 3.48 3.39 19.58
CA GLU A 49 4.08 3.69 18.28
C GLU A 49 5.03 2.56 17.83
N PRO A 50 4.88 2.02 16.60
CA PRO A 50 5.81 1.02 16.09
C PRO A 50 7.20 1.64 15.84
N PRO A 51 8.29 0.86 15.88
CA PRO A 51 9.60 1.33 15.44
C PRO A 51 9.50 1.92 14.02
N THR A 52 9.74 3.22 13.88
CA THR A 52 9.48 3.94 12.62
C THR A 52 10.79 4.36 11.95
N ILE A 53 10.90 4.08 10.65
CA ILE A 53 12.01 4.47 9.78
C ILE A 53 11.46 5.50 8.81
N ILE A 54 11.96 6.73 8.91
CA ILE A 54 11.54 7.83 8.07
C ILE A 54 12.45 7.88 6.83
N LEU A 55 11.85 7.82 5.65
CA LEU A 55 12.50 8.01 4.37
C LEU A 55 12.49 9.50 4.04
N ASP A 56 13.53 10.20 4.46
CA ASP A 56 13.79 11.58 4.09
C ASP A 56 14.60 11.66 2.78
N LYS A 57 14.82 12.89 2.30
CA LYS A 57 15.66 13.17 1.11
C LYS A 57 17.13 12.74 1.26
N ASN A 58 17.59 12.47 2.49
CA ASN A 58 18.95 12.08 2.80
C ASN A 58 19.06 10.58 3.10
N PHE A 59 17.99 9.80 2.86
CA PHE A 59 17.97 8.38 3.16
C PHE A 59 19.06 7.65 2.36
N ILE A 60 20.02 7.08 3.08
CA ILE A 60 21.06 6.20 2.53
C ILE A 60 20.79 4.79 3.05
N SER A 61 20.59 3.83 2.15
CA SER A 61 20.23 2.43 2.46
C SER A 61 21.21 1.65 3.33
N LYS A 62 22.35 2.25 3.72
CA LYS A 62 23.49 1.57 4.37
C LYS A 62 23.38 1.45 5.89
N LYS A 63 22.38 2.03 6.55
CA LYS A 63 22.20 1.93 8.01
C LYS A 63 20.74 1.73 8.37
N ILE A 64 20.28 0.49 8.31
CA ILE A 64 19.12 0.10 9.11
C ILE A 64 19.64 -0.93 10.09
N GLN A 65 19.59 -0.57 11.38
CA GLN A 65 19.93 -1.47 12.49
C GLN A 65 19.16 -2.78 12.30
N VAL A 66 19.81 -3.90 12.61
CA VAL A 66 19.20 -5.24 12.47
C VAL A 66 17.96 -5.29 13.36
N PHE A 67 16.80 -5.05 12.77
CA PHE A 67 15.53 -5.38 13.40
C PHE A 67 15.36 -6.88 13.23
N ASN A 68 15.17 -7.61 14.33
CA ASN A 68 14.78 -9.03 14.32
C ASN A 68 13.33 -9.22 13.82
N SER A 69 12.81 -8.30 13.00
CA SER A 69 11.47 -8.41 12.42
C SER A 69 11.49 -9.34 11.21
N ARG A 70 10.34 -9.95 10.91
CA ARG A 70 10.21 -10.84 9.75
C ARG A 70 10.21 -10.07 8.43
N HIS A 71 9.69 -8.83 8.44
CA HIS A 71 9.50 -7.96 7.28
C HIS A 71 8.99 -6.59 7.74
N ALA A 72 9.39 -5.50 7.08
CA ALA A 72 8.83 -4.17 7.37
C ALA A 72 7.46 -3.96 6.71
N SER A 73 6.68 -3.01 7.22
CA SER A 73 5.50 -2.48 6.52
C SER A 73 5.82 -1.11 5.94
N TYR A 74 5.44 -0.86 4.69
CA TYR A 74 5.81 0.34 3.96
C TYR A 74 4.58 1.20 3.69
N VAL A 75 4.61 2.47 4.09
CA VAL A 75 3.59 3.48 3.78
C VAL A 75 4.24 4.64 3.06
N LEU A 76 4.09 4.68 1.73
CA LEU A 76 4.88 5.53 0.85
C LEU A 76 3.99 6.51 0.10
N SER A 77 4.43 7.77 0.01
CA SER A 77 3.71 8.79 -0.76
C SER A 77 3.87 8.57 -2.27
N ASP A 78 2.77 8.62 -3.03
CA ASP A 78 2.86 8.77 -4.48
C ASP A 78 3.16 10.23 -4.82
N SER A 79 4.36 10.46 -5.35
CA SER A 79 4.77 11.76 -5.87
C SER A 79 4.09 12.15 -7.19
N GLY A 80 3.29 11.26 -7.78
CA GLY A 80 2.66 11.40 -9.10
C GLY A 80 3.61 11.05 -10.25
N SER A 81 4.76 10.45 -9.95
CA SER A 81 5.74 10.06 -10.95
C SER A 81 6.15 8.61 -10.74
N ILE A 82 5.70 7.74 -11.65
CA ILE A 82 6.00 6.31 -11.61
C ILE A 82 7.50 6.02 -11.69
N HIS A 83 8.28 6.87 -12.37
CA HIS A 83 9.73 6.74 -12.40
C HIS A 83 10.34 7.01 -11.02
N LYS A 84 9.94 8.09 -10.34
CA LYS A 84 10.44 8.38 -8.99
C LYS A 84 10.07 7.27 -8.01
N LEU A 85 8.85 6.74 -8.13
CA LEU A 85 8.40 5.62 -7.32
C LEU A 85 9.24 4.36 -7.58
N ARG A 86 9.49 4.00 -8.85
CA ARG A 86 10.40 2.90 -9.20
C ARG A 86 11.79 3.07 -8.60
N THR A 87 12.39 4.26 -8.73
CA THR A 87 13.71 4.55 -8.16
C THR A 87 13.71 4.40 -6.64
N LEU A 88 12.65 4.83 -5.96
CA LEU A 88 12.48 4.61 -4.53
C LEU A 88 12.47 3.11 -4.20
N PHE A 89 11.70 2.31 -4.94
CA PHE A 89 11.63 0.87 -4.73
C PHE A 89 12.95 0.15 -5.02
N ASP A 90 13.68 0.56 -6.05
CA ASP A 90 15.01 0.01 -6.34
C ASP A 90 16.00 0.29 -5.20
N ASN A 91 15.93 1.49 -4.59
CA ASN A 91 16.72 1.83 -3.41
C ASN A 91 16.30 1.00 -2.19
N LEU A 92 14.99 0.86 -1.95
CA LEU A 92 14.45 0.06 -0.84
C LEU A 92 14.80 -1.42 -0.98
N LYS A 93 14.83 -1.96 -2.20
CA LYS A 93 15.23 -3.35 -2.45
C LYS A 93 16.66 -3.66 -1.98
N SER A 94 17.51 -2.65 -1.82
CA SER A 94 18.86 -2.79 -1.28
C SER A 94 18.93 -2.78 0.25
N THR A 95 17.82 -2.53 0.95
CA THR A 95 17.81 -2.44 2.42
C THR A 95 17.61 -3.80 3.06
N THR A 96 18.10 -3.95 4.30
CA THR A 96 17.94 -5.18 5.10
C THR A 96 16.49 -5.46 5.52
N THR A 97 15.63 -4.44 5.49
CA THR A 97 14.21 -4.55 5.84
C THR A 97 13.31 -4.99 4.69
N TRP A 98 13.85 -5.03 3.46
CA TRP A 98 13.09 -5.40 2.28
C TRP A 98 12.69 -6.87 2.31
N SER A 99 11.40 -7.12 2.11
CA SER A 99 10.86 -8.46 1.91
C SER A 99 9.76 -8.40 0.86
N VAL A 100 9.64 -9.46 0.05
CA VAL A 100 8.49 -9.64 -0.85
C VAL A 100 7.21 -9.97 -0.08
N GLU A 101 7.35 -10.41 1.18
CA GLU A 101 6.24 -10.66 2.09
C GLU A 101 5.75 -9.37 2.78
N SER A 102 6.50 -8.27 2.66
CA SER A 102 6.12 -6.97 3.22
C SER A 102 4.81 -6.45 2.65
N TYR A 103 4.09 -5.69 3.48
CA TYR A 103 2.94 -4.93 3.03
C TYR A 103 3.36 -3.56 2.51
N PHE A 104 2.82 -3.17 1.35
CA PHE A 104 3.12 -1.89 0.70
C PHE A 104 1.84 -1.09 0.49
N PHE A 105 1.72 0.04 1.16
CA PHE A 105 0.61 0.97 1.02
C PHE A 105 1.12 2.25 0.36
N ILE A 106 0.73 2.45 -0.89
CA ILE A 106 1.01 3.69 -1.62
C ILE A 106 -0.10 4.68 -1.36
N VAL A 107 0.24 5.90 -0.96
CA VAL A 107 -0.71 6.93 -0.57
C VAL A 107 -0.64 8.09 -1.54
N ASP A 108 -1.70 8.24 -2.32
CA ASP A 108 -1.90 9.34 -3.24
C ASP A 108 -2.60 10.50 -2.56
N ALA A 109 -1.94 11.66 -2.54
CA ALA A 109 -2.51 12.89 -2.02
C ALA A 109 -2.98 13.85 -3.12
N LYS A 110 -2.73 13.58 -4.40
CA LYS A 110 -2.79 14.58 -5.48
C LYS A 110 -3.59 14.15 -6.71
N ASN A 111 -3.54 12.88 -7.10
CA ASN A 111 -3.97 12.44 -8.43
C ASN A 111 -5.30 11.68 -8.43
N PHE A 112 -6.10 11.81 -7.38
CA PHE A 112 -7.47 11.28 -7.29
C PHE A 112 -7.65 9.83 -7.80
N CYS A 113 -6.69 8.94 -7.51
CA CYS A 113 -6.70 7.53 -7.91
C CYS A 113 -6.33 7.23 -9.37
N GLU A 114 -5.96 8.22 -10.20
CA GLU A 114 -5.65 8.02 -11.62
C GLU A 114 -4.49 7.03 -11.85
N ASN A 115 -3.48 7.06 -10.97
CA ASN A 115 -2.28 6.21 -11.10
C ASN A 115 -2.43 4.82 -10.47
N ALA A 116 -3.58 4.49 -9.85
CA ALA A 116 -3.72 3.28 -9.03
C ALA A 116 -3.35 2.00 -9.80
N HIS A 117 -3.83 1.86 -11.03
CA HIS A 117 -3.54 0.69 -11.87
C HIS A 117 -2.04 0.60 -12.21
N GLU A 118 -1.45 1.66 -12.76
CA GLU A 118 -0.07 1.64 -13.22
C GLU A 118 0.91 1.39 -12.07
N VAL A 119 0.67 2.01 -10.91
CA VAL A 119 1.48 1.83 -9.72
C VAL A 119 1.36 0.41 -9.18
N LEU A 120 0.15 -0.11 -8.99
CA LEU A 120 -0.02 -1.47 -8.47
C LEU A 120 0.52 -2.54 -9.42
N LYS A 121 0.43 -2.31 -10.74
CA LYS A 121 1.04 -3.17 -11.75
C LYS A 121 2.56 -3.10 -11.72
N LEU A 122 3.15 -1.94 -11.46
CA LEU A 122 4.59 -1.80 -11.21
C LEU A 122 5.01 -2.66 -10.02
N LEU A 123 4.31 -2.54 -8.89
CA LEU A 123 4.62 -3.29 -7.66
C LEU A 123 4.52 -4.79 -7.88
N TRP A 124 3.48 -5.25 -8.58
CA TRP A 124 3.36 -6.66 -8.96
C TRP A 124 4.55 -7.13 -9.81
N LYS A 125 5.00 -6.34 -10.79
CA LYS A 125 6.20 -6.67 -11.60
C LYS A 125 7.50 -6.70 -10.79
N MET A 126 7.47 -6.19 -9.56
CA MET A 126 8.58 -6.26 -8.59
C MET A 126 8.35 -7.37 -7.54
N ASP A 127 7.42 -8.30 -7.81
CA ASP A 127 7.02 -9.42 -6.96
C ASP A 127 6.34 -9.03 -5.63
N LEU A 128 5.83 -7.80 -5.55
CA LEU A 128 5.17 -7.26 -4.34
C LEU A 128 3.67 -7.50 -4.39
N LEU A 129 3.24 -8.72 -4.05
CA LEU A 129 1.83 -9.11 -4.13
C LEU A 129 0.94 -8.43 -3.09
N SER A 130 1.50 -8.11 -1.92
CA SER A 130 0.85 -7.46 -0.79
C SER A 130 0.85 -5.93 -0.90
N SER A 131 0.51 -5.42 -2.09
CA SER A 131 0.49 -4.00 -2.42
C SER A 131 -0.93 -3.42 -2.52
N PHE A 132 -1.10 -2.21 -1.99
CA PHE A 132 -2.35 -1.44 -1.93
C PHE A 132 -2.11 0.02 -2.32
N TYR A 133 -3.12 0.65 -2.93
CA TYR A 133 -3.05 2.05 -3.33
C TYR A 133 -4.23 2.82 -2.75
N LEU A 134 -3.94 3.84 -1.97
CA LEU A 134 -4.88 4.63 -1.17
C LEU A 134 -4.99 6.02 -1.76
N CYS A 135 -6.21 6.44 -2.07
CA CYS A 135 -6.44 7.70 -2.77
C CYS A 135 -7.87 8.19 -2.52
N ARG A 136 -8.14 9.45 -2.84
CA ARG A 136 -9.50 9.98 -2.80
C ARG A 136 -10.13 9.91 -4.18
N LYS A 137 -11.38 9.48 -4.26
CA LYS A 137 -12.16 9.61 -5.49
C LYS A 137 -12.46 11.09 -5.76
N SER A 138 -12.27 11.54 -7.01
CA SER A 138 -12.40 12.97 -7.41
C SER A 138 -13.75 13.58 -7.03
N ASP A 139 -14.83 12.81 -7.17
CA ASP A 139 -16.18 13.36 -7.13
C ASP A 139 -16.81 13.36 -5.73
N SER A 140 -16.55 12.31 -4.94
CA SER A 140 -17.12 12.16 -3.60
C SER A 140 -16.16 12.56 -2.48
N GLY A 141 -14.85 12.59 -2.76
CA GLY A 141 -13.82 12.75 -1.73
C GLY A 141 -13.62 11.52 -0.85
N ASP A 142 -14.34 10.41 -1.13
CA ASP A 142 -14.23 9.16 -0.38
C ASP A 142 -12.84 8.58 -0.50
N LEU A 143 -12.33 8.03 0.60
CA LEU A 143 -11.09 7.27 0.61
C LEU A 143 -11.36 5.87 0.05
N ILE A 144 -10.64 5.54 -1.02
CA ILE A 144 -10.72 4.26 -1.70
C ILE A 144 -9.38 3.55 -1.55
N ILE A 145 -9.45 2.24 -1.32
CA ILE A 145 -8.28 1.36 -1.42
C ILE A 145 -8.42 0.55 -2.70
N TYR A 146 -7.35 0.55 -3.49
CA TYR A 146 -7.18 -0.34 -4.61
C TYR A 146 -6.19 -1.45 -4.29
N ASN A 147 -6.41 -2.62 -4.88
CA ASN A 147 -5.39 -3.65 -5.01
C ASN A 147 -5.44 -4.23 -6.43
N TYR A 148 -4.37 -4.90 -6.83
CA TYR A 148 -4.26 -5.52 -8.14
C TYR A 148 -4.10 -7.03 -7.99
N ASN A 149 -4.89 -7.79 -8.73
CA ASN A 149 -4.78 -9.24 -8.82
C ASN A 149 -4.39 -9.64 -10.25
N PRO A 150 -3.16 -10.12 -10.47
CA PRO A 150 -2.70 -10.55 -11.79
C PRO A 150 -3.30 -11.88 -12.25
N PHE A 151 -3.93 -12.65 -11.35
CA PHE A 151 -4.28 -14.04 -11.59
C PHE A 151 -5.74 -14.21 -11.99
N THR A 152 -6.65 -13.53 -11.29
CA THR A 152 -8.09 -13.72 -11.47
C THR A 152 -8.87 -12.44 -11.21
N ASN A 153 -10.11 -12.39 -11.73
CA ASN A 153 -11.11 -11.39 -11.36
C ASN A 153 -11.99 -11.83 -10.19
N TYR A 154 -11.67 -12.96 -9.55
CA TYR A 154 -12.36 -13.40 -8.36
C TYR A 154 -11.93 -12.55 -7.18
N THR A 155 -12.92 -12.11 -6.41
CA THR A 155 -12.68 -11.37 -5.18
C THR A 155 -13.80 -11.63 -4.18
N LEU A 156 -13.49 -11.47 -2.90
CA LEU A 156 -14.45 -11.57 -1.81
C LEU A 156 -14.97 -10.18 -1.44
N TYR A 157 -16.20 -10.12 -0.94
CA TYR A 157 -16.73 -8.91 -0.30
C TYR A 157 -15.76 -8.45 0.81
N PRO A 158 -15.46 -7.14 0.92
CA PRO A 158 -16.11 -5.97 0.30
C PRO A 158 -15.51 -5.48 -1.04
N TRP A 159 -14.51 -6.17 -1.59
CA TRP A 159 -13.84 -5.76 -2.82
C TRP A 159 -14.76 -5.86 -4.04
N ARG A 160 -14.60 -4.89 -4.96
CA ARG A 160 -15.35 -4.79 -6.22
C ARG A 160 -14.38 -4.61 -7.36
N ASN A 161 -14.74 -5.13 -8.54
CA ASN A 161 -13.97 -4.92 -9.75
C ASN A 161 -14.06 -3.45 -10.19
N ALA A 162 -12.92 -2.79 -10.38
CA ALA A 162 -12.84 -1.54 -11.12
C ALA A 162 -12.88 -1.91 -12.61
N GLU A 163 -14.11 -2.07 -13.12
CA GLU A 163 -14.50 -2.49 -14.47
C GLU A 163 -13.34 -2.89 -15.41
N THR A 164 -13.13 -4.20 -15.57
CA THR A 164 -12.20 -4.77 -16.56
C THR A 164 -12.90 -5.87 -17.36
N THR A 165 -12.68 -5.89 -18.67
CA THR A 165 -13.21 -6.94 -19.56
C THR A 165 -12.43 -8.26 -19.42
N SER A 166 -13.03 -9.39 -19.83
CA SER A 166 -12.39 -10.73 -19.75
C SER A 166 -11.03 -10.81 -20.47
N GLN A 167 -10.89 -10.10 -21.58
CA GLN A 167 -9.65 -10.07 -22.36
C GLN A 167 -8.55 -9.21 -21.67
N GLU A 168 -8.94 -8.13 -21.01
CA GLU A 168 -7.99 -7.32 -20.22
C GLU A 168 -7.48 -8.05 -18.98
N ILE A 169 -8.24 -8.96 -18.40
CA ILE A 169 -7.79 -9.77 -17.25
C ILE A 169 -6.61 -10.65 -17.67
N ALA A 170 -6.73 -11.32 -18.82
CA ALA A 170 -5.69 -12.21 -19.34
C ALA A 170 -4.39 -11.48 -19.72
N GLU A 171 -4.50 -10.23 -20.19
CA GLU A 171 -3.34 -9.45 -20.64
C GLU A 171 -2.78 -8.49 -19.57
N LYS A 172 -3.62 -8.06 -18.62
CA LYS A 172 -3.33 -6.91 -17.74
C LYS A 172 -3.76 -7.09 -16.30
N GLY A 173 -4.31 -8.21 -15.86
CA GLY A 173 -4.80 -8.43 -14.49
C GLY A 173 -6.06 -7.62 -14.15
N THR A 174 -6.60 -7.82 -12.95
CA THR A 174 -7.80 -7.14 -12.45
C THR A 174 -7.44 -6.13 -11.37
N LEU A 175 -7.96 -4.92 -11.51
CA LEU A 175 -7.92 -3.91 -10.46
C LEU A 175 -9.20 -4.04 -9.62
N PHE A 176 -9.04 -4.20 -8.30
CA PHE A 176 -10.17 -4.15 -7.37
C PHE A 176 -10.10 -2.91 -6.51
N TYR A 177 -11.26 -2.48 -6.04
CA TYR A 177 -11.39 -1.39 -5.10
C TYR A 177 -12.39 -1.72 -3.99
N GLN A 178 -12.23 -1.07 -2.85
CA GLN A 178 -13.25 -0.98 -1.81
C GLN A 178 -13.22 0.41 -1.18
N HIS A 179 -14.35 0.82 -0.61
CA HIS A 179 -14.37 2.00 0.25
C HIS A 179 -13.59 1.68 1.53
N PHE A 180 -12.77 2.63 1.98
CA PHE A 180 -12.14 2.51 3.27
C PHE A 180 -13.20 2.64 4.37
N ASP A 181 -13.44 1.54 5.07
CA ASP A 181 -14.29 1.55 6.26
C ASP A 181 -13.42 1.81 7.51
N ASN A 182 -13.92 2.67 8.39
CA ASN A 182 -13.25 3.08 9.61
C ASN A 182 -13.52 2.09 10.77
N ASP A 183 -13.42 0.80 10.47
CA ASP A 183 -13.58 -0.31 11.41
C ASP A 183 -12.20 -0.92 11.72
N ARG A 184 -11.97 -1.34 12.96
CA ARG A 184 -10.77 -2.10 13.38
C ARG A 184 -10.59 -3.39 12.57
N LYS A 185 -11.66 -3.93 11.97
CA LYS A 185 -11.61 -5.11 11.10
C LYS A 185 -11.09 -4.81 9.69
N VAL A 186 -10.88 -3.55 9.33
CA VAL A 186 -10.52 -3.15 7.96
C VAL A 186 -9.29 -3.90 7.45
N CYS A 187 -8.28 -4.13 8.31
CA CYS A 187 -7.04 -4.80 7.91
C CYS A 187 -7.22 -6.27 7.55
N HIS A 188 -8.11 -6.97 8.26
CA HIS A 188 -8.49 -8.35 7.93
C HIS A 188 -9.27 -8.42 6.60
N ASN A 189 -9.98 -7.35 6.25
CA ASN A 189 -10.75 -7.28 5.00
C ASN A 189 -9.90 -6.81 3.81
N ILE A 190 -8.83 -6.02 4.07
CA ILE A 190 -7.90 -5.54 3.05
C ILE A 190 -6.90 -6.63 2.68
N ILE A 191 -6.34 -7.29 3.68
CA ILE A 191 -5.26 -8.26 3.50
C ILE A 191 -5.87 -9.64 3.26
N PHE A 192 -5.75 -10.15 2.03
CA PHE A 192 -6.09 -11.52 1.70
C PHE A 192 -5.05 -12.13 0.78
N ASP A 193 -4.93 -13.45 0.86
CA ASP A 193 -3.99 -14.22 0.04
C ASP A 193 -4.57 -14.41 -1.37
N LYS A 194 -4.04 -13.62 -2.31
CA LYS A 194 -4.40 -13.67 -3.74
C LYS A 194 -3.98 -14.97 -4.42
N THR A 195 -3.05 -15.73 -3.83
CA THR A 195 -2.54 -16.98 -4.39
C THR A 195 -3.42 -18.19 -4.07
N LYS A 196 -4.42 -18.04 -3.20
CA LYS A 196 -5.41 -19.10 -2.92
C LYS A 196 -6.24 -19.48 -4.14
N THR A 197 -6.44 -18.53 -5.05
CA THR A 197 -7.22 -18.73 -6.28
C THR A 197 -6.38 -18.24 -7.46
N LEU A 198 -5.60 -19.14 -8.06
CA LEU A 198 -4.76 -18.84 -9.23
C LEU A 198 -5.52 -18.95 -10.56
N GLY A 199 -6.74 -19.49 -10.55
CA GLY A 199 -7.46 -19.82 -11.79
C GLY A 199 -6.61 -20.74 -12.67
N ASP A 200 -6.49 -20.39 -13.96
CA ASP A 200 -5.67 -21.13 -14.93
C ASP A 200 -4.20 -20.65 -15.00
N HIS A 201 -3.77 -19.77 -14.08
CA HIS A 201 -2.44 -19.19 -14.13
C HIS A 201 -1.35 -20.22 -13.82
N LYS A 202 -0.41 -20.41 -14.77
CA LYS A 202 0.69 -21.37 -14.62
C LYS A 202 1.81 -20.79 -13.76
N VAL A 203 2.01 -21.35 -12.58
CA VAL A 203 3.15 -21.01 -11.71
C VAL A 203 4.40 -21.71 -12.23
N LYS A 204 5.46 -20.96 -12.49
CA LYS A 204 6.80 -21.53 -12.70
C LYS A 204 7.51 -21.59 -11.35
N THR A 205 7.81 -22.79 -10.88
CA THR A 205 8.70 -23.00 -9.74
C THR A 205 10.14 -22.87 -10.22
N THR A 206 10.87 -21.87 -9.71
CA THR A 206 12.33 -21.81 -9.85
C THR A 206 12.91 -22.64 -8.70
N THR A 207 13.39 -23.85 -9.00
CA THR A 207 14.25 -24.60 -8.06
C THR A 207 15.51 -23.77 -7.81
N MET A 208 15.68 -23.26 -6.58
CA MET A 208 16.97 -22.75 -6.13
C MET A 208 17.90 -23.94 -5.91
N PHE A 209 19.02 -23.96 -6.63
CA PHE A 209 20.16 -24.85 -6.38
C PHE A 209 21.23 -24.08 -5.60
#